data_AF-A0A2V2N5F6-F1
#
_entry.id   AF-A0A2V2N5F6-F1
#
_cell.length_a   1.000
_cell.length_b   1.000
_cell.length_c   1.000
_cell.angle_alpha   90.00
_cell.angle_beta   90.00
_cell.angle_gamma   90.00
#
_symmetry.space_group_name_H-M   'P 1'
#
loop_
_entity.id
_entity.type
_entity.pdbx_description
1 polymer ?
#
loop_
_entity_poly.entity_id
_entity_poly.type
_entity_poly.pdbx_seq_one_letter_code
_entity_poly.pdbx_strand_id
1 'polypeptide(L)'
;MGKFAVFRERSSRSLEKVGRFRIEGENIVRYLDGMGTYQVRRSWEILVLLRLGDEVIRDLDGGTVGMMSLSGSGKGVKMVIQERLYVAPGRRVKQVLEGKEKKGAVFGVKLM
;
A
#
# COMPACT_ATOMS: atom_id res chain seq x y z
N MET A 1 -8.71 39.97 -2.37
CA MET A 1 -8.00 38.68 -2.49
C MET A 1 -8.59 37.70 -1.48
N GLY A 2 -9.53 36.84 -1.92
CA GLY A 2 -10.17 35.85 -1.05
C GLY A 2 -9.27 34.63 -0.83
N LYS A 3 -9.08 34.23 0.43
CA LYS A 3 -8.40 32.98 0.79
C LYS A 3 -9.40 31.84 0.65
N PHE A 4 -9.25 31.00 -0.36
CA PHE A 4 -9.99 29.73 -0.44
C PHE A 4 -9.35 28.72 0.51
N ALA A 5 -9.97 28.52 1.68
CA ALA A 5 -9.64 27.40 2.54
C ALA A 5 -10.35 26.15 1.98
N VAL A 6 -9.60 25.28 1.29
CA VAL A 6 -10.11 23.97 0.89
C VAL A 6 -10.23 23.12 2.15
N PHE A 7 -11.43 23.07 2.71
CA PHE A 7 -11.77 22.19 3.81
C PHE A 7 -11.86 20.76 3.25
N ARG A 8 -10.76 20.00 3.31
CA ARG A 8 -10.80 18.57 3.04
C ARG A 8 -11.41 17.88 4.25
N GLU A 9 -12.64 17.42 4.09
CA GLU A 9 -13.33 16.55 5.03
C GLU A 9 -12.42 15.35 5.38
N ARG A 10 -11.92 15.33 6.61
CA ARG A 10 -11.20 14.17 7.15
C ARG A 10 -12.25 13.11 7.49
N SER A 11 -12.64 12.28 6.53
CA SER A 11 -13.39 11.07 6.88
C SER A 11 -12.50 10.26 7.81
N SER A 12 -12.88 10.12 9.09
CA SER A 12 -12.18 9.34 10.09
C SER A 12 -12.36 7.85 9.79
N ARG A 13 -11.71 7.36 8.72
CA ARG A 13 -11.67 5.92 8.44
C ARG A 13 -10.77 5.28 9.49
N SER A 14 -11.31 4.32 10.24
CA SER A 14 -10.51 3.53 11.18
C SER A 14 -9.53 2.66 10.40
N LEU A 15 -8.24 2.78 10.74
CA LEU A 15 -7.19 1.90 10.23
C LEU A 15 -6.93 0.82 11.26
N GLU A 16 -7.15 -0.43 10.87
CA GLU A 16 -6.82 -1.59 11.67
C GLU A 16 -5.59 -2.27 11.08
N LYS A 17 -4.65 -2.71 11.93
CA LYS A 17 -3.49 -3.46 11.44
C LYS A 17 -3.95 -4.88 11.12
N VAL A 18 -3.85 -5.24 9.85
CA VAL A 18 -4.37 -6.53 9.31
C VAL A 18 -3.27 -7.33 8.60
N GLY A 19 -2.01 -6.94 8.75
CA GLY A 19 -0.95 -7.62 8.04
C GLY A 19 0.42 -6.99 8.16
N ARG A 20 1.35 -7.59 7.42
CA ARG A 20 2.77 -7.18 7.37
C ARG A 20 3.32 -7.38 5.97
N PHE A 21 4.37 -6.64 5.65
CA PHE A 21 5.12 -6.84 4.42
C PHE A 21 6.62 -6.91 4.69
N ARG A 22 7.34 -7.61 3.82
CA ARG A 22 8.81 -7.70 3.82
C ARG A 22 9.33 -7.90 2.40
N ILE A 23 10.63 -7.74 2.23
CA ILE A 23 11.30 -8.10 0.99
C ILE A 23 11.68 -9.57 1.06
N GLU A 24 11.35 -10.29 0.00
CA GLU A 24 11.94 -11.57 -0.38
C GLU A 24 12.64 -11.33 -1.73
N GLY A 25 13.58 -12.17 -2.20
CA GLY A 25 14.37 -11.86 -3.44
C GLY A 25 13.51 -11.24 -4.55
N GLU A 26 13.89 -10.17 -5.25
CA GLU A 26 13.08 -9.34 -6.18
C GLU A 26 11.66 -8.83 -5.79
N ASN A 27 10.97 -9.40 -4.80
CA ASN A 27 9.56 -9.14 -4.51
C ASN A 27 9.35 -8.52 -3.13
N ILE A 28 8.28 -7.73 -3.01
CA ILE A 28 7.71 -7.33 -1.74
C ILE A 28 6.52 -8.26 -1.48
N VAL A 29 6.65 -9.08 -0.45
CA VAL A 29 5.64 -10.05 -0.04
C VAL A 29 4.82 -9.44 1.08
N ARG A 30 3.49 -9.48 0.93
CA ARG A 30 2.50 -8.95 1.86
C ARG A 30 1.65 -10.08 2.39
N TYR A 31 1.67 -10.25 3.71
CA TYR A 31 0.83 -11.18 4.44
C TYR A 31 -0.35 -10.40 5.01
N LEU A 32 -1.56 -10.75 4.59
CA LEU A 32 -2.80 -10.20 5.12
C LEU A 32 -3.50 -11.27 5.96
N ASP A 33 -3.77 -10.94 7.22
CA ASP A 33 -4.35 -11.83 8.21
C ASP A 33 -5.74 -12.28 7.72
N GLY A 34 -5.92 -13.60 7.55
CA GLY A 34 -7.17 -14.20 7.05
C GLY A 34 -7.42 -14.06 5.54
N MET A 35 -6.50 -13.46 4.77
CA MET A 35 -6.65 -13.31 3.31
C MET A 35 -5.51 -13.90 2.49
N GLY A 36 -4.38 -14.20 3.14
CA GLY A 36 -3.26 -14.90 2.52
C GLY A 36 -2.11 -13.99 2.12
N THR A 37 -1.38 -14.41 1.09
CA THR A 37 -0.09 -13.82 0.71
C THR A 37 -0.15 -13.28 -0.70
N TYR A 38 0.32 -12.04 -0.87
CA TYR A 38 0.35 -11.33 -2.15
C TYR A 38 1.75 -10.80 -2.42
N GLN A 39 2.12 -10.74 -3.70
CA GLN A 39 3.46 -10.30 -4.10
C GLN A 39 3.41 -9.20 -5.16
N VAL A 40 4.37 -8.29 -5.06
CA VAL A 40 4.58 -7.23 -6.05
C VAL A 40 6.08 -7.10 -6.28
N ARG A 41 6.51 -6.95 -7.52
CA ARG A 41 7.94 -6.75 -7.83
C ARG A 41 8.42 -5.45 -7.18
N ARG A 42 9.63 -5.46 -6.63
CA ARG A 42 10.23 -4.28 -6.01
C ARG A 42 10.29 -3.08 -6.96
N SER A 43 10.57 -3.32 -8.24
CA SER A 43 10.59 -2.28 -9.27
C SER A 43 9.26 -1.55 -9.41
N TRP A 44 8.14 -2.28 -9.36
CA TRP A 44 6.79 -1.70 -9.45
C TRP A 44 6.43 -0.87 -8.22
N GLU A 45 6.84 -1.31 -7.02
CA GLU A 45 6.66 -0.51 -5.81
C GLU A 45 7.35 0.86 -5.92
N ILE A 46 8.54 0.88 -6.51
CA ILE A 46 9.32 2.11 -6.72
C ILE A 46 8.57 3.04 -7.68
N LEU A 47 7.98 2.51 -8.76
CA LEU A 47 7.18 3.32 -9.70
C LEU A 47 5.99 3.99 -9.01
N VAL A 48 5.26 3.25 -8.17
CA VAL A 48 4.15 3.80 -7.37
C VAL A 48 4.66 4.89 -6.41
N LEU A 49 5.76 4.65 -5.72
CA LEU A 49 6.35 5.63 -4.78
C LEU A 49 6.84 6.90 -5.48
N LEU A 50 7.25 6.81 -6.74
CA LEU A 50 7.67 7.92 -7.59
C LEU A 50 6.49 8.61 -8.32
N ARG A 51 5.25 8.12 -8.13
CA ARG A 51 4.04 8.60 -8.85
C ARG A 51 4.12 8.43 -10.37
N LEU A 52 4.81 7.40 -10.82
CA LEU A 52 4.98 7.11 -12.25
C LEU A 52 3.86 6.23 -12.83
N GLY A 53 2.97 5.72 -11.98
CA GLY A 53 1.82 4.92 -12.39
C GLY A 53 1.19 4.19 -11.21
N ASP A 54 0.00 3.65 -11.46
CA ASP A 54 -0.62 2.63 -10.62
C ASP A 54 -0.19 1.26 -11.13
N GLU A 55 0.00 0.30 -10.24
CA GLU A 55 0.61 -1.00 -10.56
C GLU A 55 -0.31 -2.16 -10.19
N VAL A 56 -0.27 -3.24 -10.99
CA VAL A 56 -1.10 -4.42 -10.78
C VAL A 56 -0.51 -5.29 -9.66
N ILE A 57 -1.36 -5.70 -8.72
CA ILE A 57 -1.01 -6.68 -7.68
C ILE A 57 -1.35 -8.07 -8.20
N ARG A 58 -0.39 -8.99 -8.07
CA ARG A 58 -0.56 -10.39 -8.46
C ARG A 58 -0.51 -11.32 -7.25
N ASP A 59 -1.21 -12.44 -7.35
CA ASP A 59 -1.07 -13.54 -6.41
C ASP A 59 0.21 -14.36 -6.70
N LEU A 60 0.35 -15.49 -6.00
CA LEU A 60 1.46 -16.41 -6.16
C LEU A 60 1.41 -17.16 -7.51
N ASP A 61 0.22 -17.35 -8.07
CA ASP A 61 -0.03 -18.05 -9.33
C ASP A 61 0.07 -17.11 -10.56
N GLY A 62 0.34 -15.82 -10.32
CA GLY A 62 0.50 -14.79 -11.34
C GLY A 62 -0.82 -14.14 -11.78
N GLY A 63 -1.94 -14.52 -11.16
CA GLY A 63 -3.25 -13.93 -11.39
C GLY A 63 -3.33 -12.50 -10.89
N THR A 64 -4.02 -11.64 -11.65
CA THR A 64 -4.30 -10.26 -11.23
C THR A 64 -5.35 -10.27 -10.13
N VAL A 65 -5.00 -9.78 -8.94
CA VAL A 65 -5.89 -9.77 -7.76
C VAL A 65 -6.20 -8.38 -7.24
N GLY A 66 -5.54 -7.35 -7.79
CA GLY A 66 -5.72 -6.00 -7.31
C GLY A 66 -4.87 -4.96 -8.02
N MET A 67 -4.93 -3.75 -7.47
CA MET A 67 -4.19 -2.59 -7.95
C MET A 67 -3.57 -1.82 -6.79
N MET A 68 -2.41 -1.22 -7.05
CA MET A 68 -1.62 -0.45 -6.11
C MET A 68 -1.44 0.97 -6.63
N SER A 69 -1.60 1.94 -5.75
CA SER A 69 -1.44 3.35 -6.09
C SER A 69 -0.87 4.14 -4.91
N LEU A 70 -0.33 5.32 -5.19
CA LEU A 70 0.06 6.22 -4.11
C LEU A 70 -1.19 6.94 -3.58
N SER A 71 -1.34 7.00 -2.26
CA SER A 71 -2.42 7.79 -1.65
C SER A 71 -2.35 9.25 -2.11
N GLY A 72 -3.50 9.93 -2.20
CA GLY A 72 -3.54 11.36 -2.58
C GLY A 72 -2.74 12.29 -1.66
N SER A 73 -2.40 11.85 -0.44
CA SER A 73 -1.50 12.58 0.46
C SER A 73 -0.01 12.33 0.19
N GLY A 74 0.34 11.31 -0.59
CA GLY A 74 1.69 10.80 -0.79
C GLY A 74 2.27 10.01 0.39
N LYS A 75 1.54 9.90 1.51
CA LYS A 75 2.08 9.33 2.76
C LYS A 75 1.87 7.82 2.91
N GLY A 76 0.99 7.22 2.11
CA GLY A 76 0.72 5.79 2.09
C GLY A 76 0.68 5.22 0.69
N VAL A 77 1.05 3.95 0.56
CA VAL A 77 0.81 3.12 -0.62
C VAL A 77 -0.53 2.42 -0.40
N LYS A 78 -1.50 2.71 -1.26
CA LYS A 78 -2.83 2.11 -1.27
C LYS A 78 -2.82 0.85 -2.11
N MET A 79 -3.57 -0.14 -1.68
CA MET A 79 -3.76 -1.39 -2.40
C MET A 79 -5.24 -1.73 -2.35
N VAL A 80 -5.85 -1.95 -3.50
CA VAL A 80 -7.21 -2.51 -3.59
C VAL A 80 -7.03 -3.96 -4.01
N ILE A 81 -7.32 -4.90 -3.12
CA ILE A 81 -7.20 -6.34 -3.35
C ILE A 81 -8.55 -6.96 -3.05
N GLN A 82 -9.14 -7.68 -4.01
CA GLN A 82 -10.48 -8.27 -3.89
C GLN A 82 -11.51 -7.26 -3.32
N GLU A 83 -11.57 -6.06 -3.92
CA GLU A 83 -12.48 -4.95 -3.55
C GLU A 83 -12.25 -4.34 -2.15
N ARG A 84 -11.30 -4.85 -1.37
CA ARG A 84 -10.94 -4.32 -0.05
C ARG A 84 -9.75 -3.38 -0.15
N LEU A 85 -9.80 -2.29 0.61
CA LEU A 85 -8.76 -1.26 0.62
C LEU A 85 -7.78 -1.48 1.77
N TYR A 86 -6.50 -1.55 1.41
CA TYR A 86 -5.36 -1.64 2.33
C TYR A 86 -4.41 -0.47 2.12
N VAL A 87 -3.65 -0.15 3.17
CA VAL A 87 -2.64 0.90 3.15
C VAL A 87 -1.38 0.45 3.88
N ALA A 88 -0.22 0.64 3.25
CA ALA A 88 1.07 0.58 3.91
C ALA A 88 1.63 2.01 4.07
N PRO A 89 2.20 2.39 5.24
CA PRO A 89 2.82 3.69 5.41
C PRO A 89 4.02 3.85 4.46
N GLY A 90 3.98 4.85 3.57
CA GLY A 90 4.97 5.04 2.51
C GLY A 90 6.39 5.24 3.06
N ARG A 91 6.55 5.93 4.20
CA ARG A 91 7.84 6.03 4.91
C ARG A 91 8.38 4.65 5.28
N ARG A 92 7.52 3.76 5.78
CA ARG A 92 7.92 2.41 6.17
C ARG A 92 8.27 1.56 4.95
N VAL A 93 7.51 1.68 3.86
CA VAL A 93 7.82 1.01 2.59
C VAL A 93 9.21 1.42 2.10
N LYS A 94 9.52 2.72 2.07
CA LYS A 94 10.84 3.24 1.70
C LYS A 94 11.96 2.67 2.58
N GLN A 95 11.78 2.69 3.90
CA GLN A 95 12.77 2.14 4.83
C GLN A 95 13.04 0.64 4.61
N VAL A 96 12.00 -0.13 4.27
CA VAL A 96 12.15 -1.56 3.95
C VAL A 96 12.88 -1.74 2.61
N LEU A 97 12.52 -0.96 1.58
CA LEU A 97 13.21 -0.95 0.29
C LEU A 97 14.71 -0.58 0.40
N GLU A 98 15.03 0.37 1.28
CA GLU A 98 16.41 0.80 1.57
C GLU A 98 17.17 -0.20 2.47
N GLY A 99 16.53 -1.29 2.92
CA GLY A 99 17.14 -2.27 3.83
C GLY A 99 17.33 -1.77 5.27
N LYS A 100 16.89 -0.55 5.59
CA LYS A 100 16.94 0.01 6.95
C LYS A 100 16.01 -0.73 7.91
N GLU A 101 14.97 -1.37 7.38
CA GLU A 101 13.95 -2.07 8.13
C GLU A 101 13.63 -3.42 7.49
N LYS A 102 13.47 -4.48 8.29
CA LYS A 102 13.21 -5.83 7.76
C LYS A 102 11.76 -6.06 7.32
N LYS A 103 10.82 -5.32 7.91
CA LYS A 103 9.37 -5.51 7.70
C LYS A 103 8.57 -4.24 7.99
N GLY A 104 7.37 -4.13 7.44
CA GLY A 104 6.41 -3.06 7.76
C GLY A 104 5.01 -3.61 8.01
N ALA A 105 4.13 -2.76 8.54
CA ALA A 105 2.73 -3.10 8.78
C ALA A 105 1.85 -2.73 7.57
N VAL A 106 0.80 -3.51 7.36
CA VAL A 106 -0.30 -3.21 6.44
C VAL A 106 -1.57 -2.98 7.26
N PHE A 107 -2.33 -1.98 6.87
CA PHE A 107 -3.57 -1.57 7.54
C PHE A 107 -4.76 -1.74 6.61
N GLY A 108 -5.85 -2.30 7.11
CA GLY A 108 -7.13 -2.35 6.42
C GLY A 108 -7.90 -1.06 6.68
N VAL A 109 -8.60 -0.57 5.66
CA VAL A 109 -9.50 0.58 5.78
C VAL A 109 -10.92 0.06 5.95
N LYS A 110 -11.50 0.25 7.13
CA LYS A 110 -12.93 0.00 7.33
C LYS A 110 -13.71 1.17 6.73
N LEU A 111 -14.56 0.89 5.75
CA LEU A 111 -15.63 1.81 5.38
C LEU A 111 -16.67 1.71 6.50
N MET A 112 -16.83 2.79 7.27
CA MET A 112 -17.96 2.95 8.18
C MET A 112 -19.21 3.24 7.37
#